data_AF-A0A4Y8C3W4-F1
#
_entry.id   AF-A0A4Y8C3W4-F1
#
_cell.length_a   1.000
_cell.length_b   1.000
_cell.length_c   1.000
_cell.angle_alpha   90.00
_cell.angle_beta   90.00
_cell.angle_gamma   90.00
#
_symmetry.space_group_name_H-M   'P 1'
#
loop_
_entity.id
_entity.type
_entity.pdbx_description
1 polymer ?
#
loop_
_entity_poly.entity_id
_entity_poly.type
_entity_poly.pdbx_seq_one_letter_code
_entity_poly.pdbx_strand_id
1 'polypeptide(L)' 'SRRASAGLTWLSIIASTSPFIGLFGTVISILETFGGLGTQNSLSIIAPKISEALVATGCGILVAIPAYTFHLIIKR' A
#
# COMPACT_ATOMS: atom_id res chain seq x y z
N SER A 1 -6.93 -14.00 -28.17
CA SER A 1 -6.09 -12.88 -27.68
C SER A 1 -6.80 -11.90 -26.72
N ARG A 2 -8.14 -11.78 -26.67
CA ARG A 2 -8.82 -10.81 -25.76
C ARG A 2 -8.58 -11.03 -24.25
N ARG A 3 -8.53 -12.29 -23.78
CA ARG A 3 -8.31 -12.61 -22.35
C ARG A 3 -6.91 -12.24 -21.85
N ALA A 4 -5.86 -12.50 -22.64
CA ALA A 4 -4.49 -12.10 -22.32
C ALA A 4 -4.34 -10.57 -22.22
N SER A 5 -5.02 -9.84 -23.12
CA SER A 5 -5.06 -8.38 -23.08
C SER A 5 -5.74 -7.85 -21.81
N ALA A 6 -6.83 -8.49 -21.37
CA ALA A 6 -7.50 -8.13 -20.12
C ALA A 6 -6.61 -8.37 -18.89
N GLY A 7 -5.88 -9.50 -18.84
CA GLY A 7 -4.93 -9.81 -17.76
C GLY A 7 -3.79 -8.79 -17.66
N LEU A 8 -3.23 -8.38 -18.81
CA LEU A 8 -2.21 -7.32 -18.87
C LEU A 8 -2.74 -5.97 -18.37
N THR A 9 -3.98 -5.61 -18.71
CA THR A 9 -4.64 -4.40 -18.20
C THR A 9 -4.81 -4.45 -16.70
N TRP A 10 -5.26 -5.58 -16.14
CA TRP A 10 -5.39 -5.75 -14.69
C TRP A 10 -4.06 -5.64 -13.96
N LEU A 11 -3.01 -6.29 -14.45
CA LEU A 11 -1.67 -6.17 -13.86
C LEU A 11 -1.16 -4.73 -13.86
N SER A 12 -1.42 -3.97 -14.93
CA SER A 12 -1.09 -2.54 -15.00
C SER A 12 -1.85 -1.70 -13.97
N ILE A 13 -3.15 -1.95 -13.80
CA ILE A 13 -3.97 -1.28 -12.80
C ILE A 13 -3.48 -1.61 -11.40
N ILE A 14 -3.23 -2.88 -11.08
CA ILE A 14 -2.77 -3.31 -9.75
C ILE A 14 -1.40 -2.70 -9.44
N ALA A 15 -0.47 -2.76 -10.40
CA ALA A 15 0.87 -2.19 -10.25
C ALA A 15 0.84 -0.68 -9.96
N SER A 16 -0.05 0.06 -10.64
CA SER A 16 -0.13 1.52 -10.49
C SER A 16 -0.95 1.97 -9.27
N THR A 17 -1.96 1.21 -8.84
CA THR A 17 -2.87 1.62 -7.76
C THR A 17 -2.47 1.12 -6.38
N SER A 18 -1.87 -0.06 -6.27
CA SER A 18 -1.50 -0.67 -4.97
C SER A 18 -0.55 0.18 -4.11
N PRO A 19 0.45 0.93 -4.65
CA PRO A 19 1.25 1.83 -3.81
C PRO A 19 0.43 2.92 -3.13
N PHE A 20 -0.57 3.46 -3.84
CA PHE A 20 -1.45 4.50 -3.30
C PHE A 20 -2.41 3.95 -2.24
N ILE A 21 -2.84 2.70 -2.37
CA ILE A 21 -3.64 2.02 -1.33
C ILE A 21 -2.80 1.88 -0.05
N GLY A 22 -1.53 1.46 -0.17
CA GLY A 22 -0.61 1.39 0.98
C GLY A 22 -0.37 2.74 1.63
N LEU A 23 -0.09 3.77 0.82
CA LEU A 23 0.08 5.15 1.28
C LEU A 23 -1.18 5.66 1.99
N PHE A 24 -2.36 5.39 1.43
CA PHE A 24 -3.63 5.77 2.05
C PHE A 24 -3.81 5.12 3.43
N GLY A 25 -3.47 3.84 3.57
CA GLY A 25 -3.46 3.18 4.88
C GLY A 25 -2.61 3.92 5.90
N THR A 26 -1.43 4.42 5.50
CA THR A 26 -0.57 5.19 6.41
C THR A 26 -1.20 6.50 6.85
N VAL A 27 -1.88 7.19 5.93
CA VAL A 27 -2.58 8.45 6.22
C VAL A 27 -3.67 8.20 7.25
N ILE A 28 -4.49 7.14 7.08
CA ILE A 28 -5.53 6.79 8.04
C ILE A 28 -4.93 6.44 9.40
N SER A 29 -3.93 5.56 9.47
CA SER A 29 -3.29 5.18 10.75
C SER A 29 -2.69 6.39 11.47
N ILE A 30 -2.08 7.32 10.73
CA ILE A 30 -1.52 8.55 11.31
C ILE A 30 -2.64 9.45 11.83
N LEU A 31 -3.74 9.63 11.09
CA LEU A 31 -4.89 10.42 11.55
C LEU A 31 -5.51 9.84 12.82
N GLU A 32 -5.69 8.51 12.89
CA GLU A 32 -6.18 7.82 14.09
C GLU A 32 -5.22 8.00 15.28
N THR A 33 -3.92 7.90 15.02
CA THR A 33 -2.88 8.11 16.04
C THR A 33 -2.99 9.51 16.61
N PHE A 34 -3.05 10.55 15.77
CA PHE A 34 -3.20 11.94 16.20
C PHE A 34 -4.53 12.20 16.93
N GLY A 35 -5.63 11.56 16.50
CA GLY A 35 -6.92 11.65 17.19
C GLY A 35 -6.90 11.11 18.63
N GLY A 36 -6.04 10.13 18.92
CA GLY A 36 -5.88 9.54 20.26
C GLY A 36 -4.95 10.31 21.21
N LEU A 37 -4.12 11.22 20.71
CA LEU A 37 -3.09 11.91 21.51
C LEU A 37 -3.64 12.82 22.62
N GLY A 38 -4.93 13.18 22.57
CA GLY A 38 -5.57 13.98 23.62
C GLY A 38 -5.69 13.26 24.97
N THR A 39 -5.60 11.92 25.01
CA THR A 39 -5.72 11.13 26.25
C THR A 39 -4.42 10.46 26.65
N GLN A 40 -3.59 10.03 25.71
CA GLN A 40 -2.32 9.36 26.00
C GLN A 40 -1.22 9.85 25.04
N ASN A 41 -0.27 10.61 25.58
CA ASN A 41 0.78 11.31 24.85
C ASN A 41 2.18 10.70 25.08
N SER A 42 2.26 9.43 25.45
CA SER A 42 3.54 8.72 25.63
C SER A 42 4.05 8.10 24.33
N LEU A 43 5.34 8.30 24.04
CA LEU A 43 6.00 7.75 22.85
C LEU A 43 5.93 6.22 22.75
N SER A 44 5.85 5.54 23.90
CA SER A 44 5.68 4.08 23.97
C SER A 44 4.36 3.60 23.34
N ILE A 45 3.33 4.44 23.31
CA ILE A 45 2.03 4.14 22.70
C ILE A 45 2.02 4.53 21.21
N ILE A 46 2.73 5.61 20.85
CA ILE A 46 2.77 6.15 19.50
C ILE A 46 3.68 5.34 18.57
N ALA A 47 4.84 4.91 19.05
CA ALA A 47 5.83 4.17 18.27
C ALA A 47 5.28 2.93 17.55
N PRO A 48 4.52 2.02 18.21
CA PRO A 48 3.95 0.86 17.52
C PRO A 48 2.92 1.26 16.46
N LYS A 49 2.15 2.35 16.66
CA LYS A 49 1.16 2.83 15.68
C LYS A 49 1.78 3.42 14.43
N ILE A 50 2.91 4.12 14.56
CA ILE A 50 3.68 4.59 13.40
C ILE A 50 4.29 3.40 12.65
N SER A 51 4.76 2.36 13.35
CA SER A 51 5.23 1.13 12.70
C SER A 51 4.13 0.46 11.87
N GLU A 52 2.91 0.38 12.39
CA GLU A 52 1.74 -0.16 11.68
C GLU A 52 1.45 0.64 10.40
N ALA A 53 1.52 1.97 10.48
CA ALA A 53 1.42 2.83 9.31
C ALA A 53 2.49 2.48 8.25
N LEU A 54 3.76 2.34 8.64
CA LEU A 54 4.84 2.00 7.68
C LEU A 54 4.64 0.63 7.01
N VAL A 55 4.11 -0.35 7.75
CA VAL A 55 3.79 -1.68 7.19
C VAL A 55 2.73 -1.57 6.08
N ALA A 56 1.73 -0.69 6.20
CA ALA A 56 0.72 -0.49 5.16
C ALA A 56 1.33 -0.04 3.83
N THR A 57 2.29 0.91 3.84
CA THR A 57 3.05 1.27 2.62
C THR A 57 3.86 0.09 2.09
N GLY A 58 4.56 -0.62 2.98
CA GLY A 58 5.35 -1.79 2.61
C GLY A 58 4.53 -2.84 1.87
N CYS A 59 3.31 -3.12 2.34
CA CYS A 59 2.37 -4.03 1.69
C CYS A 59 1.97 -3.54 0.29
N GLY A 60 1.66 -2.24 0.13
CA GLY A 60 1.31 -1.67 -1.17
C GLY A 60 2.45 -1.82 -2.20
N ILE A 61 3.69 -1.56 -1.79
CA ILE A 61 4.88 -1.75 -2.64
C ILE A 61 5.11 -3.23 -2.95
N LEU A 62 4.96 -4.11 -1.95
CA LEU A 62 5.13 -5.55 -2.09
C LEU A 62 4.15 -6.16 -3.09
N VAL A 63 2.95 -5.57 -3.25
CA VAL A 63 1.99 -5.96 -4.29
C VAL A 63 2.32 -5.34 -5.64
N ALA A 64 2.77 -4.07 -5.67
CA ALA A 64 3.06 -3.35 -6.90
C ALA A 64 4.21 -3.95 -7.72
N ILE A 65 5.29 -4.33 -7.04
CA ILE A 65 6.50 -4.88 -7.67
C ILE A 65 6.20 -6.13 -8.51
N PRO A 66 5.64 -7.23 -7.95
CA PRO A 66 5.37 -8.43 -8.74
C PRO A 66 4.34 -8.17 -9.84
N ALA A 67 3.29 -7.38 -9.58
CA ALA A 67 2.30 -7.03 -10.60
C ALA A 67 2.95 -6.34 -11.82
N TYR A 68 3.85 -5.40 -11.58
CA TYR A 68 4.59 -4.72 -12.63
C TYR A 68 5.56 -5.66 -13.36
N THR A 69 6.30 -6.50 -12.63
CA THR A 69 7.21 -7.49 -13.22
C THR A 69 6.48 -8.44 -14.15
N PHE A 70 5.35 -9.01 -13.73
CA PHE A 70 4.55 -9.90 -14.59
C PHE A 70 3.91 -9.15 -15.77
N HIS A 71 3.46 -7.91 -15.57
CA HIS A 71 3.00 -7.07 -16.68
C HIS A 71 4.07 -6.94 -17.76
N LEU A 72 5.32 -6.66 -17.38
CA LEU A 72 6.43 -6.51 -18.32
C LEU A 72 6.81 -7.84 -18.99
N ILE A 73 6.87 -8.94 -18.25
CA ILE A 73 7.25 -10.26 -18.79
C ILE A 73 6.22 -10.75 -19.83
N ILE A 74 4.93 -10.58 -19.55
CA ILE A 74 3.85 -11.10 -20.43
C ILE A 74 3.60 -10.17 -21.63
N LYS A 75 3.89 -8.87 -21.49
CA LYS A 75 3.73 -7.88 -22.57
C LYS A 75 4.82 -8.03 -23.65
N ARG A 76 5.99 -8.54 -23.27
CA ARG A 76 7.12 -8.79 -24.17
C ARG A 76 6.85 -10.02 -25.06
#